data_AF-D2YG76-F1
#
_entry.id   AF-D2YG76-F1
#
_cell.length_a   1.000
_cell.length_b   1.000
_cell.length_c   1.000
_cell.angle_alpha   90.00
_cell.angle_beta   90.00
_cell.angle_gamma   90.00
#
_symmetry.space_group_name_H-M   'P 1'
#
loop_
_entity.id
_entity.type
_entity.pdbx_description
1 polymer ?
#
loop_
_entity_poly.entity_id
_entity_poly.type
_entity_poly.pdbx_seq_one_letter_code
_entity_poly.pdbx_strand_id
1 'polypeptide(L)' 'MQLTLERMVKKAGIDDVETFMSLGAPEVFNKVREAYGSDVDVKLLWKFAGAIEGIHWKLLQEPRKRQLLESCQQRQ' A
#
# COMPACT_ATOMS: atom_id res chain seq x y z
N MET A 1 5.85 19.47 4.20
CA MET A 1 6.09 19.05 2.80
C MET A 1 5.17 17.85 2.51
N GLN A 2 4.28 17.94 1.51
CA GLN A 2 3.44 16.79 1.11
C GLN A 2 4.27 15.85 0.22
N LEU A 3 4.47 14.61 0.67
CA LEU A 3 5.01 13.55 -0.18
C LEU A 3 3.84 12.93 -0.96
N THR A 4 3.90 12.98 -2.29
CA THR A 4 2.92 12.31 -3.14
C THR A 4 3.10 10.80 -3.03
N LEU A 5 2.00 10.06 -3.21
CA LEU A 5 2.01 8.59 -3.17
C LEU A 5 3.08 8.01 -4.11
N GLU A 6 3.16 8.58 -5.30
CA GLU A 6 4.11 8.25 -6.37
C GLU A 6 5.59 8.31 -5.91
N ARG A 7 5.97 9.31 -5.10
CA ARG A 7 7.34 9.37 -4.56
C ARG A 7 7.59 8.29 -3.51
N MET A 8 6.58 7.94 -2.73
CA MET A 8 6.71 6.89 -1.71
C MET A 8 6.94 5.53 -2.37
N VAL A 9 6.16 5.20 -3.39
CA VAL A 9 6.35 3.96 -4.15
C VAL A 9 7.68 3.94 -4.90
N LYS A 10 8.07 5.06 -5.55
CA LYS A 10 9.39 5.14 -6.20
C LYS A 10 10.54 4.92 -5.24
N LYS A 11 10.51 5.54 -4.06
CA LYS A 11 11.56 5.33 -3.05
C LYS A 11 11.58 3.90 -2.50
N ALA A 12 10.44 3.21 -2.53
CA ALA A 12 10.31 1.80 -2.18
C ALA A 12 10.77 0.84 -3.30
N GLY A 13 11.29 1.35 -4.42
CA GLY A 13 11.75 0.57 -5.56
C GLY A 13 10.63 0.12 -6.50
N ILE A 14 9.52 0.86 -6.54
CA ILE A 14 8.39 0.60 -7.43
C ILE A 14 8.25 1.81 -8.35
N ASP A 15 8.85 1.70 -9.53
CA ASP A 15 8.94 2.80 -10.49
C ASP A 15 7.73 2.91 -11.43
N ASP A 16 7.03 1.79 -11.65
CA ASP A 16 5.96 1.68 -12.65
C ASP A 16 4.63 1.16 -12.08
N VAL A 17 3.54 1.59 -12.70
CA VAL A 17 2.17 1.20 -12.33
C VAL A 17 1.94 -0.30 -12.49
N GLU A 18 2.55 -0.91 -13.50
CA GLU A 18 2.44 -2.35 -13.75
C GLU A 18 3.03 -3.16 -12.58
N THR A 19 4.21 -2.77 -12.10
CA THR A 19 4.83 -3.36 -10.90
C THR A 19 3.98 -3.12 -9.66
N PHE A 20 3.43 -1.91 -9.49
CA PHE A 20 2.54 -1.59 -8.38
C PHE A 20 1.29 -2.49 -8.34
N MET A 21 0.64 -2.70 -9.50
CA MET A 21 -0.52 -3.58 -9.60
C MET A 21 -0.14 -5.06 -9.44
N SER A 22 0.99 -5.48 -10.00
CA SER A 22 1.46 -6.87 -9.92
C SER A 22 1.87 -7.29 -8.51
N LEU A 23 2.49 -6.40 -7.74
CA LEU A 23 2.88 -6.67 -6.35
C LEU A 23 1.67 -6.67 -5.41
N GLY A 24 0.71 -5.78 -5.67
CA GLY A 24 -0.48 -5.63 -4.83
C GLY A 24 -0.27 -4.73 -3.62
N ALA A 25 -1.37 -4.27 -3.02
CA ALA A 25 -1.36 -3.33 -1.91
C ALA A 25 -0.50 -3.75 -0.68
N PRO A 26 -0.57 -5.00 -0.17
CA PRO A 26 0.18 -5.37 1.02
C PRO A 26 1.70 -5.42 0.79
N GLU A 27 2.11 -5.88 -0.39
CA GLU A 27 3.51 -5.99 -0.79
C GLU A 27 4.14 -4.59 -0.98
N VAL A 28 3.40 -3.69 -1.66
CA VAL A 28 3.80 -2.30 -1.84
C VAL A 28 3.89 -1.59 -0.47
N PHE A 29 2.90 -1.79 0.39
CA PHE A 29 2.89 -1.18 1.72
C PHE A 29 4.09 -1.64 2.56
N ASN A 30 4.45 -2.92 2.50
CA ASN A 30 5.64 -3.44 3.18
C ASN A 30 6.92 -2.78 2.68
N LYS A 31 7.13 -2.71 1.36
CA LYS A 31 8.31 -2.05 0.78
C LYS A 31 8.39 -0.57 1.18
N VAL A 32 7.27 0.13 1.20
CA VAL A 32 7.21 1.54 1.64
C VAL A 32 7.53 1.64 3.13
N ARG A 33 7.00 0.75 3.97
CA ARG A 33 7.30 0.69 5.40
C ARG A 33 8.78 0.40 5.66
N GLU A 34 9.42 -0.46 4.86
CA GLU A 34 10.87 -0.70 4.95
C GLU A 34 11.70 0.53 4.51
N ALA A 35 11.29 1.22 3.45
CA ALA A 35 12.01 2.38 2.91
C ALA A 35 11.87 3.66 3.76
N TYR A 36 10.76 3.81 4.49
CA TYR A 36 10.45 4.99 5.31
C TYR A 36 10.50 4.72 6.82
N GLY A 37 10.48 3.46 7.26
CA GLY A 37 10.46 3.05 8.66
C GLY A 37 9.06 2.90 9.25
N SER A 38 8.98 2.74 10.58
CA SER A 38 7.74 2.45 11.32
C SER A 38 6.71 3.59 11.36
N ASP A 39 6.99 4.75 10.76
CA ASP A 39 6.10 5.92 10.74
C ASP A 39 5.00 5.85 9.66
N VAL A 40 4.96 4.75 8.88
CA VAL A 40 4.00 4.60 7.79
C VAL A 40 2.63 4.16 8.32
N ASP A 41 1.65 5.08 8.24
CA ASP A 41 0.28 4.84 8.67
C ASP A 41 -0.43 3.79 7.79
N VAL A 42 -1.15 2.89 8.44
CA VAL A 42 -1.96 1.85 7.79
C VAL A 42 -2.99 2.42 6.81
N LYS A 43 -3.40 3.69 6.95
CA LYS A 43 -4.17 4.48 5.97
C LYS A 43 -3.61 4.36 4.55
N LEU A 44 -2.29 4.24 4.42
CA LEU A 44 -1.61 4.09 3.14
C LEU A 44 -1.94 2.74 2.47
N LEU A 45 -2.04 1.65 3.24
CA LEU A 45 -2.44 0.34 2.74
C LEU A 45 -3.82 0.39 2.07
N TRP A 46 -4.80 1.06 2.70
CA TRP A 46 -6.13 1.24 2.12
C TRP A 46 -6.10 2.08 0.84
N LYS A 47 -5.25 3.12 0.81
CA LYS A 47 -5.09 3.97 -0.38
C LYS A 47 -4.53 3.17 -1.55
N PHE A 48 -3.54 2.31 -1.31
CA PHE A 48 -3.01 1.42 -2.34
C PHE A 48 -4.06 0.41 -2.82
N ALA A 49 -4.77 -0.23 -1.89
CA ALA A 49 -5.81 -1.17 -2.25
C ALA A 49 -6.93 -0.52 -3.06
N GLY A 50 -7.37 0.68 -2.66
CA GLY A 50 -8.34 1.46 -3.43
C GLY A 50 -7.82 1.81 -4.83
N ALA A 51 -6.57 2.23 -4.94
CA ALA A 51 -5.96 2.54 -6.24
C ALA A 51 -5.89 1.31 -7.16
N ILE A 52 -5.59 0.13 -6.61
CA ILE A 52 -5.53 -1.13 -7.38
C ILE A 52 -6.93 -1.61 -7.79
N GLU A 53 -7.91 -1.49 -6.89
CA GLU A 53 -9.29 -1.89 -7.18
C GLU A 53 -10.08 -0.83 -7.97
N GLY A 54 -9.48 0.33 -8.25
CA GLY A 54 -10.15 1.43 -8.95
C GLY A 54 -11.26 2.09 -8.13
N ILE A 55 -11.23 1.95 -6.79
CA ILE A 55 -12.23 2.51 -5.87
C ILE A 55 -11.59 3.47 -4.86
N HIS A 56 -12.38 4.40 -4.34
CA HIS A 56 -11.89 5.24 -3.23
C HIS A 56 -11.73 4.38 -1.97
N TRP A 57 -10.59 4.49 -1.26
CA TRP A 57 -10.25 3.68 -0.07
C TRP A 57 -11.31 3.67 1.05
N LYS A 58 -12.20 4.66 1.09
CA LYS A 58 -13.35 4.68 2.03
C LYS A 58 -14.43 3.64 1.68
N LEU A 59 -14.53 3.23 0.42
CA LEU A 59 -15.46 2.23 -0.08
C LEU A 59 -14.94 0.79 0.13
N LEU A 60 -13.69 0.61 0.57
CA LEU A 60 -13.17 -0.71 0.92
C LEU A 60 -13.98 -1.30 2.09
N GLN A 61 -14.58 -2.46 1.83
CA GLN A 61 -15.36 -3.22 2.79
C GLN A 61 -14.47 -3.78 3.90
N GLU A 62 -14.97 -3.80 5.14
CA GLU A 62 -14.28 -4.38 6.31
C GLU A 62 -13.64 -5.78 6.11
N PRO A 63 -14.28 -6.76 5.43
CA PRO A 63 -13.65 -8.05 5.16
C PRO A 63 -12.40 -7.92 4.29
N ARG A 64 -12.45 -7.12 3.22
CA ARG A 64 -11.29 -6.82 2.38
C ARG A 64 -10.22 -6.13 3.21
N LYS A 65 -10.67 -5.26 4.12
CA LYS A 65 -9.79 -4.52 4.98
C LYS A 65 -8.94 -5.44 5.88
N ARG A 66 -9.59 -6.40 6.53
CA ARG A 66 -8.95 -7.42 7.35
C ARG A 66 -8.00 -8.30 6.54
N GLN A 67 -8.38 -8.74 5.34
CA GLN A 67 -7.50 -9.54 4.49
C GLN A 67 -6.18 -8.83 4.14
N LEU A 68 -6.24 -7.53 3.85
CA LEU A 68 -5.04 -6.74 3.55
C LEU A 68 -4.11 -6.63 4.77
N LEU A 69 -4.69 -6.43 5.96
CA LEU A 69 -3.93 -6.39 7.21
C LEU A 69 -3.27 -7.73 7.52
N GLU A 70 -4.03 -8.82 7.39
CA GLU A 70 -3.53 -10.18 7.61
C GLU A 70 -2.39 -10.51 6.64
N SER A 71 -2.52 -10.14 5.37
CA SER A 71 -1.48 -10.30 4.36
C SER A 71 -0.19 -9.53 4.71
N CYS A 72 -0.30 -8.37 5.36
CA CYS A 72 0.85 -7.63 5.87
C CYS A 72 1.45 -8.23 7.15
N GLN A 73 0.64 -8.86 8.01
CA GLN A 73 1.08 -9.44 9.29
C GLN A 73 1.67 -10.84 9.15
N GLN A 74 1.25 -11.64 8.17
CA GLN A 74 1.77 -13.00 7.95
C GLN A 74 3.22 -13.05 7.45
N ARG A 75 3.85 -11.91 7.17
CA ARG A 75 5.24 -11.80 6.70
C ARG A 75 6.20 -11.19 7.74
N GLN A 76 5.87 -11.26 9.03
CA GLN A 76 6.72 -10.78 10.12
C GLN A 76 7.33 -11.93 10.91
#